data_AF-A0AA39MLW9-F1
#
_entry.id   AF-A0AA39MLW9-F1
#
_cell.length_a   1.000
_cell.length_b   1.000
_cell.length_c   1.000
_cell.angle_alpha   90.00
_cell.angle_beta   90.00
_cell.angle_gamma   90.00
#
_symmetry.space_group_name_H-M   'P 1'
#
loop_
_entity.id
_entity.type
_entity.pdbx_description
1 polymer ?
#
loop_
_entity_poly.entity_id
_entity_poly.type
_entity_poly.pdbx_seq_one_letter_code
_entity_poly.pdbx_strand_id
1 'polypeptide(L)'
;MDYLLTHVPVLDVNGNVQCYIPKPVKRVENPLQNPKESEGFKQEVKAPLALLEMKAVPPQPGQDGSVKTKDEGEQTYLQFHASNAPTATGNSKLPPTVKNTALDLMKSENLHEMWDGWPDGDFDLDIDHTTFEATKKLMVLWSMKVNRGDKIHSANVETWKGGKRSTRLCLGYMECNMKTCCIITHPKIDKPSREKQLAISCHCGGNIVWKLCPGGPGGKGVHSVLHHWRDGVHYSNGGYHRHPHLTHEIHLTPKAELEFRELTSSQPHLKALALIVGHPTLQGLHGKSVADIATSLTNARRVQYEHNKIRKSSGKKETSTNQHFLDIYSGFSQAHPDFII
;
A
#
# COMPACT_ATOMS: atom_id res chain seq x y z
N MET A 1 22.44 36.67 -25.41
CA MET A 1 22.91 35.43 -26.07
C MET A 1 23.31 34.43 -24.99
N ASP A 2 22.36 33.88 -24.22
CA ASP A 2 22.64 32.79 -23.24
C ASP A 2 21.38 32.01 -22.80
N TYR A 3 20.24 32.22 -23.46
CA TYR A 3 18.95 31.62 -23.06
C TYR A 3 18.91 30.09 -23.27
N LEU A 4 19.67 29.58 -24.26
CA LEU A 4 19.75 28.16 -24.59
C LEU A 4 20.64 27.35 -23.62
N LEU A 5 21.48 28.01 -22.83
CA LEU A 5 22.37 27.33 -21.89
C LEU A 5 21.64 26.92 -20.61
N THR A 6 20.63 27.66 -20.19
CA THR A 6 19.94 27.50 -18.91
C THR A 6 18.58 26.82 -18.99
N HIS A 7 18.00 26.63 -20.18
CA HIS A 7 16.65 26.07 -20.34
C HIS A 7 16.62 24.89 -21.34
N VAL A 8 15.64 23.99 -21.17
CA VAL A 8 15.37 22.83 -22.04
C VAL A 8 14.01 23.01 -22.70
N PRO A 9 13.89 22.86 -24.03
CA PRO A 9 12.59 22.91 -24.72
C PRO A 9 11.74 21.68 -24.38
N VAL A 10 10.45 21.91 -24.14
CA VAL A 10 9.43 20.87 -24.05
C VAL A 10 8.72 20.80 -25.39
N LEU A 11 8.70 19.61 -26.00
CA LEU A 11 8.07 19.37 -27.30
C LEU A 11 6.67 18.78 -27.12
N ASP A 12 5.74 19.14 -28.00
CA ASP A 12 4.44 18.48 -28.12
C ASP A 12 4.55 17.12 -28.86
N VAL A 13 3.41 16.43 -28.99
CA VAL A 13 3.32 15.13 -29.70
C VAL A 13 3.71 15.21 -31.18
N ASN A 14 3.77 16.41 -31.75
CA ASN A 14 4.14 16.67 -33.14
C ASN A 14 5.58 17.19 -33.27
N GLY A 15 6.34 17.29 -32.16
CA GLY A 15 7.71 17.77 -32.14
C GLY A 15 7.87 19.30 -32.09
N ASN A 16 6.80 20.06 -31.87
CA ASN A 16 6.88 21.53 -31.77
C ASN A 16 7.21 21.98 -30.35
N VAL A 17 8.02 23.01 -30.20
CA VAL A 17 8.38 23.58 -28.88
C VAL A 17 7.16 24.30 -28.28
N GLN A 18 6.63 23.78 -27.17
CA GLN A 18 5.56 24.43 -26.40
C GLN A 18 6.11 25.47 -25.41
N CYS A 19 7.19 25.14 -24.69
CA CYS A 19 7.79 26.03 -23.70
C CYS A 19 9.24 25.63 -23.37
N TYR A 20 9.92 26.46 -22.59
CA TYR A 20 11.29 26.22 -22.11
C TYR A 20 11.31 26.15 -20.58
N ILE A 21 11.88 25.09 -20.02
CA ILE A 21 11.96 24.88 -18.55
C ILE A 21 13.41 25.04 -18.09
N PRO A 22 13.70 25.72 -16.96
CA PRO A 22 15.04 25.85 -16.42
C PRO A 22 15.70 24.49 -16.13
N LYS A 23 16.97 24.33 -16.47
CA LYS A 23 17.76 23.14 -16.13
C LYS A 23 17.91 23.04 -14.60
N PRO A 24 17.65 21.88 -13.99
CA PRO A 24 17.83 21.72 -12.56
C PRO A 24 19.31 21.87 -12.20
N VAL A 25 19.62 22.87 -11.35
CA VAL A 25 20.97 23.11 -10.85
C VAL A 25 21.31 22.01 -9.85
N LYS A 26 22.36 21.22 -10.12
CA LYS A 26 22.87 20.25 -9.16
C LYS A 26 23.43 21.01 -7.95
N ARG A 27 22.83 20.79 -6.78
CA ARG A 27 23.36 21.26 -5.50
C ARG A 27 24.68 20.54 -5.24
N VAL A 28 25.79 21.27 -5.32
CA VAL A 28 27.11 20.79 -4.93
C VAL A 28 27.14 20.78 -3.40
N GLU A 29 27.11 19.60 -2.79
CA GLU A 29 27.38 19.44 -1.36
C GLU A 29 28.89 19.55 -1.14
N ASN A 30 29.28 20.52 -0.30
CA ASN A 30 30.66 20.80 0.06
C ASN A 30 31.00 20.01 1.34
N PRO A 31 31.99 19.12 1.37
CA PRO A 31 32.35 18.38 2.56
C PRO A 31 33.48 19.10 3.32
N LEU A 32 33.20 19.62 4.52
CA LEU A 32 34.25 20.05 5.44
C LEU A 32 33.96 19.62 6.90
N GLN A 33 34.79 18.66 7.33
CA GLN A 33 35.51 18.57 8.61
C GLN A 33 34.76 18.44 9.95
N ASN A 34 34.90 17.23 10.52
CA ASN A 34 34.97 16.95 11.97
C ASN A 34 36.15 17.69 12.63
N PRO A 35 36.06 17.93 13.95
CA PRO A 35 37.08 17.36 14.83
C PRO A 35 36.52 16.65 16.07
N LYS A 36 37.39 15.77 16.58
CA LYS A 36 37.25 14.81 17.68
C LYS A 36 37.45 15.42 19.09
N GLU A 37 36.94 14.66 20.07
CA GLU A 37 37.50 14.35 21.40
C GLU A 37 37.65 15.46 22.47
N SER A 38 37.01 15.26 23.63
CA SER A 38 37.72 14.94 24.89
C SER A 38 36.75 14.59 26.03
N GLU A 39 37.19 13.64 26.84
CA GLU A 39 36.55 13.09 28.04
C GLU A 39 36.69 14.04 29.25
N GLY A 40 35.78 13.94 30.23
CA GLY A 40 35.90 14.63 31.52
C GLY A 40 34.90 14.11 32.57
N PHE A 41 35.44 13.50 33.62
CA PHE A 41 34.83 12.78 34.74
C PHE A 41 33.99 13.63 35.73
N LYS A 42 32.96 12.98 36.33
CA LYS A 42 32.38 13.06 37.71
C LYS A 42 32.08 14.47 38.30
N GLN A 43 30.94 14.73 38.95
CA GLN A 43 30.47 14.09 40.19
C GLN A 43 29.08 14.63 40.59
N GLU A 44 28.29 13.79 41.29
CA GLU A 44 27.01 14.06 41.97
C GLU A 44 26.99 15.33 42.85
N VAL A 45 25.83 15.98 43.01
CA VAL A 45 25.18 16.23 44.33
C VAL A 45 23.67 16.57 44.16
N LYS A 46 22.84 15.76 44.83
CA LYS A 46 21.53 15.97 45.50
C LYS A 46 20.63 17.18 45.16
N ALA A 47 19.36 16.83 44.93
CA ALA A 47 18.18 17.66 45.18
C ALA A 47 17.99 17.98 46.69
N PRO A 48 17.16 18.98 47.02
CA PRO A 48 15.81 18.61 47.47
C PRO A 48 14.66 19.51 47.00
N LEU A 49 13.47 18.92 47.09
CA LEU A 49 12.12 19.50 47.00
C LEU A 49 11.96 20.82 47.80
N ALA A 50 11.22 21.77 47.23
CA ALA A 50 10.18 22.51 47.96
C ALA A 50 9.13 23.08 46.99
N LEU A 51 7.88 22.89 47.39
CA LEU A 51 6.62 23.22 46.74
C LEU A 51 6.19 24.63 47.20
N LEU A 52 5.80 25.53 46.29
CA LEU A 52 4.85 26.61 46.61
C LEU A 52 4.23 27.22 45.34
N GLU A 53 2.94 27.49 45.47
CA GLU A 53 1.96 27.83 44.46
C GLU A 53 1.87 29.34 44.15
N MET A 54 1.42 29.61 42.91
CA MET A 54 0.53 30.69 42.45
C MET A 54 1.04 32.11 42.05
N LYS A 55 0.79 32.36 40.75
CA LYS A 55 0.26 33.57 40.06
C LYS A 55 1.14 34.82 39.86
N ALA A 56 1.48 35.11 38.61
CA ALA A 56 1.09 36.33 37.86
C ALA A 56 1.59 36.28 36.38
N VAL A 57 0.96 37.10 35.52
CA VAL A 57 0.94 37.10 34.03
C VAL A 57 2.15 37.87 33.41
N PRO A 58 2.21 38.10 32.08
CA PRO A 58 3.12 37.51 31.08
C PRO A 58 4.38 38.37 30.77
N PRO A 59 5.33 37.82 29.98
CA PRO A 59 5.72 38.55 28.77
C PRO A 59 6.02 37.65 27.55
N GLN A 60 5.70 38.15 26.34
CA GLN A 60 6.42 37.80 25.10
C GLN A 60 7.53 38.87 24.86
N PRO A 61 8.47 38.75 23.89
CA PRO A 61 8.74 37.69 22.92
C PRO A 61 10.21 37.22 22.91
N GLY A 62 10.51 36.09 22.26
CA GLY A 62 11.89 35.65 22.03
C GLY A 62 11.94 34.45 21.10
N GLN A 63 12.61 34.62 19.97
CA GLN A 63 12.72 33.70 18.85
C GLN A 63 13.51 32.42 19.19
N ASP A 64 13.32 31.47 18.27
CA ASP A 64 14.28 30.48 17.79
C ASP A 64 14.20 29.06 18.36
N GLY A 65 13.94 28.13 17.44
CA GLY A 65 13.66 26.73 17.74
C GLY A 65 13.17 26.00 16.50
N SER A 66 14.09 25.78 15.55
CA SER A 66 13.90 24.93 14.39
C SER A 66 13.52 23.51 14.82
N VAL A 67 12.22 23.19 14.78
CA VAL A 67 11.71 21.83 14.92
C VAL A 67 11.62 21.25 13.51
N LYS A 68 12.53 20.32 13.20
CA LYS A 68 12.44 19.45 12.01
C LYS A 68 11.15 18.63 12.10
N THR A 69 10.12 19.04 11.38
CA THR A 69 8.86 18.29 11.28
C THR A 69 9.00 17.14 10.29
N LYS A 70 8.47 15.97 10.69
CA LYS A 70 8.28 14.75 9.88
C LYS A 70 7.16 14.90 8.82
N ASP A 71 6.70 16.12 8.53
CA ASP A 71 5.50 16.42 7.72
C ASP A 71 5.73 16.32 6.20
N GLU A 72 6.97 16.43 5.73
CA GLU A 72 7.26 16.45 4.29
C GLU A 72 6.90 15.13 3.58
N GLY A 73 6.90 14.01 4.32
CA GLY A 73 6.52 12.70 3.79
C GLY A 73 5.02 12.57 3.46
N GLU A 74 4.16 13.22 4.24
CA GLU A 74 2.69 13.14 4.09
C GLU A 74 2.16 14.10 3.02
N GLN A 75 2.75 15.29 2.90
CA GLN A 75 2.46 16.25 1.83
C GLN A 75 2.89 15.69 0.47
N THR A 76 4.07 15.06 0.40
CA THR A 76 4.56 14.41 -0.84
C THR A 76 3.69 13.21 -1.25
N TYR A 77 3.03 12.52 -0.31
CA TYR A 77 2.15 11.38 -0.58
C TYR A 77 0.78 11.76 -1.14
N LEU A 78 0.32 13.01 -0.97
CA LEU A 78 -0.93 13.49 -1.58
C LEU A 78 -0.66 14.38 -2.81
N GLN A 79 0.48 15.06 -2.86
CA GLN A 79 0.83 16.03 -3.90
C GLN A 79 1.39 15.39 -5.19
N PHE A 80 2.01 14.20 -5.12
CA PHE A 80 2.61 13.55 -6.30
C PHE A 80 1.60 12.76 -7.17
N HIS A 81 0.36 12.58 -6.71
CA HIS A 81 -0.60 11.62 -7.30
C HIS A 81 -1.55 12.21 -8.35
N ALA A 82 -1.35 13.47 -8.73
CA ALA A 82 -2.17 14.16 -9.73
C ALA A 82 -1.51 14.31 -11.11
N SER A 83 -0.19 14.10 -11.24
CA SER A 83 0.52 14.39 -12.50
C SER A 83 0.41 13.30 -13.57
N ASN A 84 -0.26 12.17 -13.29
CA ASN A 84 -0.38 11.04 -14.22
C ASN A 84 -1.84 10.64 -14.49
N ALA A 85 -2.82 11.54 -14.35
CA ALA A 85 -4.17 11.26 -14.83
C ALA A 85 -4.15 11.23 -16.37
N PRO A 86 -4.40 10.09 -17.04
CA PRO A 86 -4.62 10.12 -18.47
C PRO A 86 -5.91 10.88 -18.74
N THR A 87 -5.85 11.81 -19.70
CA THR A 87 -7.05 12.29 -20.39
C THR A 87 -7.74 11.09 -21.02
N ALA A 88 -8.83 10.65 -20.40
CA ALA A 88 -9.66 9.57 -20.92
C ALA A 88 -10.40 10.05 -22.18
N THR A 89 -9.75 9.90 -23.34
CA THR A 89 -10.48 9.79 -24.61
C THR A 89 -11.22 8.46 -24.61
N GLY A 90 -12.51 8.53 -24.97
CA GLY A 90 -13.47 7.43 -24.84
C GLY A 90 -13.03 6.14 -25.54
N ASN A 91 -13.55 5.04 -24.98
CA ASN A 91 -13.50 3.65 -25.45
C ASN A 91 -12.34 2.80 -24.90
N SER A 92 -12.28 2.67 -23.58
CA SER A 92 -11.69 1.49 -22.93
C SER A 92 -12.82 0.72 -22.24
N LYS A 93 -13.24 -0.37 -22.88
CA LYS A 93 -14.16 -1.34 -22.28
C LYS A 93 -13.32 -2.17 -21.32
N LEU A 94 -13.30 -1.77 -20.04
CA LEU A 94 -12.71 -2.58 -18.97
C LEU A 94 -13.28 -4.01 -19.03
N PRO A 95 -12.46 -5.05 -18.82
CA PRO A 95 -12.97 -6.42 -18.78
C PRO A 95 -14.02 -6.54 -17.67
N PRO A 96 -15.14 -7.25 -17.89
CA PRO A 96 -16.14 -7.45 -16.86
C PRO A 96 -15.48 -8.22 -15.71
N THR A 97 -15.33 -7.56 -14.57
CA THR A 97 -14.90 -8.22 -13.34
C THR A 97 -16.01 -9.19 -12.96
N VAL A 98 -15.81 -10.48 -13.24
CA VAL A 98 -16.71 -11.54 -12.76
C VAL A 98 -16.61 -11.52 -11.23
N LYS A 99 -17.59 -10.91 -10.58
CA LYS A 99 -17.71 -10.95 -9.13
C LYS A 99 -18.15 -12.36 -8.76
N ASN A 100 -17.37 -13.06 -7.95
CA ASN A 100 -17.79 -14.34 -7.39
C ASN A 100 -18.98 -14.09 -6.47
N THR A 101 -20.05 -14.86 -6.63
CA THR A 101 -21.19 -14.75 -5.73
C THR A 101 -20.85 -15.37 -4.38
N ALA A 102 -21.56 -14.98 -3.32
CA ALA A 102 -21.46 -15.63 -2.02
C ALA A 102 -21.58 -17.16 -2.11
N LEU A 103 -22.44 -17.64 -3.01
CA LEU A 103 -22.66 -19.07 -3.26
C LEU A 103 -21.42 -19.75 -3.87
N ASP A 104 -20.69 -19.04 -4.73
CA ASP A 104 -19.47 -19.56 -5.35
C ASP A 104 -18.35 -19.70 -4.31
N LEU A 105 -18.24 -18.74 -3.39
CA LEU A 105 -17.27 -18.78 -2.30
C LEU A 105 -17.52 -19.94 -1.32
N MET A 106 -18.79 -20.21 -0.98
CA MET A 106 -19.16 -21.30 -0.07
C MET A 106 -18.83 -22.70 -0.63
N LYS A 107 -18.75 -22.86 -1.95
CA LYS A 107 -18.55 -24.15 -2.62
C LYS A 107 -17.11 -24.38 -3.09
N SER A 108 -16.24 -23.41 -2.92
CA SER A 108 -14.92 -23.41 -3.51
C SER A 108 -13.91 -24.19 -2.67
N GLU A 109 -13.27 -25.20 -3.27
CA GLU A 109 -12.10 -25.88 -2.69
C GLU A 109 -10.84 -24.99 -2.71
N ASN A 110 -10.74 -24.04 -3.66
CA ASN A 110 -9.61 -23.12 -3.83
C ASN A 110 -9.97 -21.67 -3.48
N LEU A 111 -10.50 -21.46 -2.28
CA LEU A 111 -10.99 -20.13 -1.87
C LEU A 111 -9.96 -19.01 -2.05
N HIS A 112 -8.67 -19.28 -1.83
CA HIS A 112 -7.60 -18.29 -1.97
C HIS A 112 -7.43 -17.75 -3.40
N GLU A 113 -7.83 -18.50 -4.42
CA GLU A 113 -7.83 -18.05 -5.82
C GLU A 113 -9.08 -17.25 -6.17
N MET A 114 -10.20 -17.55 -5.51
CA MET A 114 -11.51 -16.92 -5.74
C MET A 114 -11.76 -15.71 -4.83
N TRP A 115 -11.01 -15.57 -3.74
CA TRP A 115 -11.17 -14.47 -2.80
C TRP A 115 -10.66 -13.15 -3.41
N ASP A 116 -11.59 -12.35 -3.92
CA ASP A 116 -11.32 -11.06 -4.57
C ASP A 116 -11.10 -9.90 -3.57
N GLY A 117 -11.33 -10.15 -2.27
CA GLY A 117 -11.19 -9.15 -1.22
C GLY A 117 -12.39 -8.20 -1.08
N TRP A 118 -13.47 -8.40 -1.83
CA TRP A 118 -14.68 -7.56 -1.79
C TRP A 118 -15.90 -8.36 -1.33
N PRO A 119 -15.89 -8.93 -0.10
CA PRO A 119 -17.05 -9.67 0.40
C PRO A 119 -18.27 -8.74 0.44
N ASP A 120 -19.36 -9.18 -0.17
CA ASP A 120 -20.58 -8.40 -0.27
C ASP A 120 -21.80 -9.32 -0.21
N GLY A 121 -22.81 -8.92 0.57
CA GLY A 121 -23.98 -9.71 0.86
C GLY A 121 -23.87 -10.61 2.09
N ASP A 122 -25.00 -11.22 2.43
CA ASP A 122 -25.13 -12.06 3.61
C ASP A 122 -24.63 -13.48 3.32
N PHE A 123 -23.58 -13.89 4.03
CA PHE A 123 -23.05 -15.25 3.93
C PHE A 123 -22.19 -15.66 5.12
N ASP A 124 -22.10 -16.97 5.32
CA ASP A 124 -21.23 -17.60 6.30
C ASP A 124 -20.30 -18.59 5.62
N LEU A 125 -19.12 -18.76 6.19
CA LEU A 125 -18.08 -19.62 5.66
C LEU A 125 -17.22 -20.17 6.81
N ASP A 126 -17.11 -21.49 6.88
CA ASP A 126 -16.12 -22.17 7.72
C ASP A 126 -14.88 -22.50 6.89
N ILE A 127 -13.71 -22.08 7.36
CA ILE A 127 -12.42 -22.41 6.74
C ILE A 127 -11.41 -22.87 7.77
N ASP A 128 -10.52 -23.76 7.35
CA ASP A 128 -9.37 -24.14 8.16
C ASP A 128 -8.31 -23.01 8.25
N HIS A 129 -7.35 -23.15 9.17
CA HIS A 129 -6.29 -22.15 9.37
C HIS A 129 -5.34 -22.00 8.17
N THR A 130 -5.10 -23.06 7.40
CA THR A 130 -4.25 -23.03 6.19
C THR A 130 -4.90 -22.16 5.12
N THR A 131 -6.18 -22.38 4.84
CA THR A 131 -6.99 -21.59 3.92
C THR A 131 -7.14 -20.15 4.40
N PHE A 132 -7.28 -19.93 5.71
CA PHE A 132 -7.29 -18.60 6.29
C PHE A 132 -5.98 -17.84 6.06
N GLU A 133 -4.81 -18.47 6.24
CA GLU A 133 -3.53 -17.82 5.96
C GLU A 133 -3.31 -17.63 4.45
N ALA A 134 -3.71 -18.58 3.60
CA ALA A 134 -3.62 -18.48 2.15
C ALA A 134 -4.45 -17.32 1.58
N THR A 135 -5.61 -17.03 2.17
CA THR A 135 -6.44 -15.85 1.83
C THR A 135 -5.93 -14.54 2.46
N LYS A 136 -4.73 -14.55 3.06
CA LYS A 136 -4.16 -13.44 3.84
C LYS A 136 -5.10 -12.98 4.94
N LYS A 137 -5.62 -13.95 5.71
CA LYS A 137 -6.53 -13.76 6.84
C LYS A 137 -7.87 -13.20 6.40
N LEU A 138 -8.39 -13.71 5.27
CA LEU A 138 -9.57 -13.17 4.58
C LEU A 138 -9.44 -11.66 4.39
N MET A 139 -8.37 -11.22 3.74
CA MET A 139 -8.09 -9.80 3.56
C MET A 139 -9.26 -9.09 2.88
N VAL A 140 -9.70 -7.95 3.42
CA VAL A 140 -10.82 -7.18 2.86
C VAL A 140 -10.32 -5.84 2.34
N LEU A 141 -10.76 -5.47 1.13
CA LEU A 141 -10.43 -4.24 0.44
C LEU A 141 -11.43 -3.10 0.73
N TRP A 142 -12.59 -3.41 1.32
CA TRP A 142 -13.41 -2.39 1.97
C TRP A 142 -12.64 -1.65 3.08
N SER A 143 -13.04 -0.41 3.36
CA SER A 143 -12.45 0.40 4.44
C SER A 143 -12.92 -0.07 5.82
N MET A 144 -12.39 -1.19 6.27
CA MET A 144 -12.83 -1.84 7.50
C MET A 144 -12.05 -1.35 8.72
N LYS A 145 -12.78 -0.97 9.78
CA LYS A 145 -12.26 -0.87 11.15
C LYS A 145 -12.31 -2.24 11.80
N VAL A 146 -11.15 -2.77 12.20
CA VAL A 146 -11.07 -4.00 12.98
C VAL A 146 -11.23 -3.68 14.46
N ASN A 147 -12.24 -4.24 15.12
CA ASN A 147 -12.35 -4.23 16.57
C ASN A 147 -11.75 -5.52 17.11
N ARG A 148 -10.81 -5.40 18.05
CA ARG A 148 -10.19 -6.56 18.70
C ARG A 148 -11.23 -7.33 19.50
N GLY A 149 -10.96 -8.62 19.61
CA GLY A 149 -11.88 -9.58 20.21
C GLY A 149 -12.13 -9.43 21.69
N ASP A 150 -13.29 -9.93 22.10
CA ASP A 150 -13.70 -10.01 23.49
C ASP A 150 -12.71 -10.87 24.28
N LYS A 151 -12.32 -10.41 25.48
CA LYS A 151 -11.38 -11.13 26.36
C LYS A 151 -11.92 -12.47 26.89
N ILE A 152 -13.21 -12.74 26.67
CA ILE A 152 -13.95 -13.85 27.27
C ILE A 152 -13.76 -15.16 26.48
N HIS A 153 -13.44 -15.09 25.20
CA HIS A 153 -13.48 -16.25 24.31
C HIS A 153 -12.08 -16.82 24.01
N SER A 154 -12.00 -18.15 23.88
CA SER A 154 -10.75 -18.89 23.66
C SER A 154 -10.67 -19.42 22.23
N ALA A 155 -9.46 -19.47 21.66
CA ALA A 155 -9.24 -20.06 20.34
C ALA A 155 -9.19 -21.61 20.36
N ASN A 156 -9.12 -22.24 21.54
CA ASN A 156 -8.91 -23.70 21.67
C ASN A 156 -10.23 -24.50 21.83
N VAL A 157 -11.37 -23.83 21.66
CA VAL A 157 -12.69 -24.43 21.80
C VAL A 157 -13.05 -25.32 20.60
N GLU A 158 -13.91 -26.30 20.84
CA GLU A 158 -14.37 -27.28 19.84
C GLU A 158 -15.36 -26.74 18.83
N THR A 159 -16.03 -25.62 19.13
CA THR A 159 -17.00 -25.03 18.21
C THR A 159 -16.73 -23.55 18.08
N TRP A 160 -16.95 -23.01 16.88
CA TRP A 160 -16.75 -21.60 16.60
C TRP A 160 -17.59 -20.67 17.50
N LYS A 161 -18.73 -21.14 18.02
CA LYS A 161 -19.62 -20.37 18.91
C LYS A 161 -18.94 -19.91 20.20
N GLY A 162 -18.01 -20.70 20.74
CA GLY A 162 -17.18 -20.32 21.89
C GLY A 162 -15.86 -19.65 21.51
N GLY A 163 -15.62 -19.51 20.20
CA GLY A 163 -14.35 -19.13 19.62
C GLY A 163 -14.03 -17.66 19.83
N LYS A 164 -12.74 -17.32 19.74
CA LYS A 164 -12.27 -15.94 19.85
C LYS A 164 -12.86 -15.10 18.71
N ARG A 165 -13.83 -14.29 19.07
CA ARG A 165 -14.53 -13.39 18.16
C ARG A 165 -13.69 -12.17 17.82
N SER A 166 -13.69 -11.72 16.57
CA SER A 166 -13.24 -10.39 16.17
C SER A 166 -14.24 -9.83 15.17
N THR A 167 -14.38 -8.50 15.10
CA THR A 167 -15.33 -7.86 14.20
C THR A 167 -14.63 -6.86 13.30
N ARG A 168 -15.17 -6.69 12.10
CA ARG A 168 -14.74 -5.69 11.14
C ARG A 168 -15.97 -4.90 10.74
N LEU A 169 -15.88 -3.57 10.79
CA LEU A 169 -16.96 -2.66 10.44
C LEU A 169 -16.54 -1.77 9.28
N CYS A 170 -17.36 -1.71 8.23
CA CYS A 170 -17.13 -0.79 7.12
C CYS A 170 -17.29 0.67 7.56
N LEU A 171 -16.25 1.46 7.41
CA LEU A 171 -16.26 2.90 7.66
C LEU A 171 -16.86 3.71 6.50
N GLY A 172 -17.27 3.05 5.42
CA GLY A 172 -17.70 3.70 4.19
C GLY A 172 -16.50 4.18 3.37
N TYR A 173 -16.58 5.41 2.87
CA TYR A 173 -15.66 5.90 1.86
C TYR A 173 -15.52 7.43 1.91
N MET A 174 -14.45 7.94 1.32
CA MET A 174 -14.25 9.37 1.13
C MET A 174 -14.28 9.71 -0.35
N GLU A 175 -15.03 10.72 -0.76
CA GLU A 175 -15.12 11.18 -2.15
C GLU A 175 -14.81 12.67 -2.26
N CYS A 176 -14.32 13.10 -3.43
CA CYS A 176 -14.24 14.52 -3.74
C CYS A 176 -15.65 15.07 -4.03
N ASN A 177 -15.94 16.27 -3.52
CA ASN A 177 -17.21 16.94 -3.79
C ASN A 177 -17.32 17.52 -5.22
N MET A 178 -16.22 17.59 -5.98
CA MET A 178 -16.24 18.05 -7.36
C MET A 178 -16.64 16.93 -8.31
N LYS A 179 -17.71 17.15 -9.08
CA LYS A 179 -18.32 16.15 -9.98
C LYS A 179 -17.37 15.58 -11.03
N THR A 180 -16.34 16.34 -11.43
CA THR A 180 -15.35 15.92 -12.42
C THR A 180 -14.20 15.11 -11.81
N CYS A 181 -14.07 15.10 -10.48
CA CYS A 181 -13.05 14.34 -9.78
C CYS A 181 -13.64 13.05 -9.24
N CYS A 182 -13.28 11.92 -9.86
CA CYS A 182 -13.80 10.60 -9.50
C CYS A 182 -13.00 9.91 -8.39
N ILE A 183 -12.28 10.65 -7.54
CA ILE A 183 -11.44 10.06 -6.50
C ILE A 183 -12.30 9.51 -5.36
N ILE A 184 -12.04 8.25 -5.00
CA ILE A 184 -12.69 7.56 -3.88
C ILE A 184 -11.62 6.89 -3.03
N THR A 185 -11.40 7.38 -1.81
CA THR A 185 -10.30 6.93 -0.94
C THR A 185 -10.80 6.30 0.35
N HIS A 186 -9.89 5.56 0.99
CA HIS A 186 -10.12 4.98 2.31
C HIS A 186 -10.16 6.07 3.39
N PRO A 187 -11.22 6.15 4.22
CA PRO A 187 -11.14 6.89 5.48
C PRO A 187 -10.09 6.28 6.41
N LYS A 188 -9.29 7.13 7.06
CA LYS A 188 -8.44 6.67 8.18
C LYS A 188 -9.30 6.12 9.32
N ILE A 189 -8.75 5.10 9.99
CA ILE A 189 -9.47 4.29 10.99
C ILE A 189 -9.75 5.12 12.24
N ASP A 190 -8.73 5.75 12.80
CA ASP A 190 -8.86 6.59 13.98
C ASP A 190 -9.42 7.98 13.63
N LYS A 191 -10.13 8.57 14.58
CA LYS A 191 -10.83 9.84 14.38
C LYS A 191 -9.85 11.00 14.12
N PRO A 192 -8.76 11.20 14.89
CA PRO A 192 -7.82 12.30 14.63
C PRO A 192 -7.20 12.27 13.24
N SER A 193 -6.70 11.12 12.78
CA SER A 193 -6.13 11.00 11.44
C SER A 193 -7.19 11.17 10.35
N ARG A 194 -8.45 10.79 10.62
CA ARG A 194 -9.56 11.02 9.68
C ARG A 194 -9.92 12.50 9.56
N GLU A 195 -9.91 13.24 10.66
CA GLU A 195 -10.11 14.70 10.66
C GLU A 195 -9.00 15.42 9.91
N LYS A 196 -7.74 15.01 10.11
CA LYS A 196 -6.61 15.51 9.31
C LYS A 196 -6.80 15.22 7.82
N GLN A 197 -7.25 14.01 7.47
CA GLN A 197 -7.52 13.65 6.07
C GLN A 197 -8.62 14.51 5.45
N LEU A 198 -9.67 14.84 6.21
CA LEU A 198 -10.77 15.71 5.76
C LEU A 198 -10.35 17.18 5.60
N ALA A 199 -9.34 17.62 6.35
CA ALA A 199 -8.79 18.97 6.23
C ALA A 199 -7.93 19.16 4.97
N ILE A 200 -7.56 18.07 4.28
CA ILE A 200 -6.73 18.14 3.07
C ILE A 200 -7.63 18.26 1.85
N SER A 201 -7.36 19.28 1.04
CA SER A 201 -8.03 19.44 -0.26
C SER A 201 -7.65 18.29 -1.20
N CYS A 202 -8.62 17.88 -2.00
CA CYS A 202 -8.36 17.03 -3.15
C CYS A 202 -7.40 17.73 -4.11
N HIS A 203 -6.62 16.96 -4.88
CA HIS A 203 -5.66 17.53 -5.84
C HIS A 203 -6.31 18.43 -6.90
N CYS A 204 -7.59 18.22 -7.21
CA CYS A 204 -8.33 19.05 -8.16
C CYS A 204 -8.73 20.42 -7.56
N GLY A 205 -8.46 20.65 -6.26
CA GLY A 205 -8.87 21.83 -5.49
C GLY A 205 -10.19 21.63 -4.73
N GLY A 206 -10.86 20.49 -4.91
CA GLY A 206 -12.12 20.18 -4.23
C GLY A 206 -11.93 19.76 -2.78
N ASN A 207 -13.03 19.63 -2.03
CA ASN A 207 -13.01 19.13 -0.66
C ASN A 207 -13.28 17.62 -0.64
N ILE A 208 -12.62 16.93 0.29
CA ILE A 208 -12.89 15.51 0.57
C ILE A 208 -14.02 15.42 1.59
N VAL A 209 -15.04 14.61 1.28
CA VAL A 209 -16.18 14.37 2.14
C VAL A 209 -16.21 12.89 2.54
N TRP A 210 -16.38 12.63 3.84
CA TRP A 210 -16.54 11.27 4.35
C TRP A 210 -18.01 10.88 4.42
N LYS A 211 -18.33 9.73 3.84
CA LYS A 211 -19.66 9.13 3.85
C LYS A 211 -19.60 7.74 4.48
N LEU A 212 -20.52 7.48 5.41
CA LEU A 212 -20.67 6.18 6.03
C LEU A 212 -21.23 5.17 5.03
N CYS A 213 -20.91 3.89 5.23
CA CYS A 213 -21.53 2.81 4.47
C CYS A 213 -23.01 2.68 4.91
N PRO A 214 -23.99 2.88 4.00
CA PRO A 214 -25.41 2.78 4.38
C PRO A 214 -25.91 1.33 4.40
N GLY A 215 -25.06 0.37 4.04
CA GLY A 215 -25.40 -1.01 3.77
C GLY A 215 -25.68 -1.92 4.97
N GLY A 216 -25.21 -1.53 6.15
CA GLY A 216 -25.33 -2.37 7.33
C GLY A 216 -26.57 -2.12 8.18
N PRO A 217 -26.76 -2.90 9.26
CA PRO A 217 -27.86 -2.75 10.19
C PRO A 217 -28.00 -1.31 10.70
N GLY A 218 -29.19 -0.72 10.53
CA GLY A 218 -29.47 0.65 10.93
C GLY A 218 -28.65 1.72 10.20
N GLY A 219 -28.10 1.42 9.01
CA GLY A 219 -27.30 2.36 8.21
C GLY A 219 -25.91 2.65 8.80
N LYS A 220 -25.40 1.76 9.66
CA LYS A 220 -24.14 1.95 10.40
C LYS A 220 -22.93 1.22 9.80
N GLY A 221 -23.03 0.81 8.55
CA GLY A 221 -21.99 0.09 7.82
C GLY A 221 -22.05 -1.43 7.99
N VAL A 222 -21.68 -2.13 6.92
CA VAL A 222 -21.63 -3.60 6.85
C VAL A 222 -20.65 -4.13 7.90
N HIS A 223 -21.03 -5.22 8.56
CA HIS A 223 -20.21 -5.88 9.58
C HIS A 223 -19.83 -7.26 9.11
N SER A 224 -18.56 -7.63 9.30
CA SER A 224 -18.12 -9.02 9.20
C SER A 224 -17.56 -9.49 10.54
N VAL A 225 -17.84 -10.73 10.91
CA VAL A 225 -17.43 -11.35 12.17
C VAL A 225 -16.55 -12.54 11.86
N LEU A 226 -15.45 -12.67 12.59
CA LEU A 226 -14.57 -13.84 12.54
C LEU A 226 -14.56 -14.50 13.92
N HIS A 227 -14.86 -15.79 13.99
CA HIS A 227 -14.66 -16.59 15.20
C HIS A 227 -13.50 -17.56 14.96
N HIS A 228 -12.40 -17.35 15.67
CA HIS A 228 -11.27 -18.28 15.67
C HIS A 228 -11.52 -19.40 16.68
N TRP A 229 -11.40 -20.64 16.24
CA TRP A 229 -11.60 -21.84 17.06
C TRP A 229 -10.54 -22.88 16.71
N ARG A 230 -10.61 -24.05 17.36
CA ARG A 230 -9.54 -25.07 17.30
C ARG A 230 -9.21 -25.42 15.86
N ASP A 231 -10.22 -25.71 15.06
CA ASP A 231 -10.04 -26.30 13.73
C ASP A 231 -10.01 -25.25 12.61
N GLY A 232 -10.31 -23.98 12.91
CA GLY A 232 -10.28 -22.94 11.89
C GLY A 232 -10.88 -21.60 12.28
N VAL A 233 -11.52 -20.97 11.29
CA VAL A 233 -12.18 -19.68 11.39
C VAL A 233 -13.57 -19.77 10.78
N HIS A 234 -14.58 -19.41 11.56
CA HIS A 234 -15.92 -19.14 11.04
C HIS A 234 -16.01 -17.66 10.68
N TYR A 235 -16.28 -17.36 9.41
CA TYR A 235 -16.45 -16.02 8.89
C TYR A 235 -17.91 -15.77 8.52
N SER A 236 -18.48 -14.71 9.06
CA SER A 236 -19.82 -14.23 8.71
C SER A 236 -19.70 -12.83 8.12
N ASN A 237 -20.28 -12.60 6.94
CA ASN A 237 -20.45 -11.28 6.36
C ASN A 237 -21.94 -10.89 6.42
N GLY A 238 -22.25 -9.74 7.01
CA GLY A 238 -23.62 -9.30 7.26
C GLY A 238 -23.92 -7.95 6.62
N GLY A 239 -24.57 -8.00 5.46
CA GLY A 239 -25.11 -6.86 4.71
C GLY A 239 -24.49 -6.64 3.33
N TYR A 240 -25.03 -5.66 2.61
CA TYR A 240 -24.62 -5.30 1.26
C TYR A 240 -24.03 -3.90 1.23
N HIS A 241 -22.83 -3.74 0.70
CA HIS A 241 -22.17 -2.45 0.54
C HIS A 241 -22.91 -1.60 -0.49
N ARG A 242 -23.55 -0.53 -0.01
CA ARG A 242 -24.28 0.44 -0.84
C ARG A 242 -23.47 1.71 -1.10
N HIS A 243 -22.22 1.51 -1.49
CA HIS A 243 -21.33 2.59 -1.89
C HIS A 243 -20.31 2.10 -2.92
N PRO A 244 -19.66 3.01 -3.67
CA PRO A 244 -18.67 2.61 -4.66
C PRO A 244 -17.47 1.91 -4.04
N HIS A 245 -16.80 1.10 -4.87
CA HIS A 245 -15.47 0.59 -4.58
C HIS A 245 -14.47 1.74 -4.53
N LEU A 246 -13.38 1.53 -3.81
CA LEU A 246 -12.34 2.53 -3.63
C LEU A 246 -11.48 2.55 -4.90
N THR A 247 -11.05 3.74 -5.33
CA THR A 247 -10.24 3.86 -6.55
C THR A 247 -8.83 3.30 -6.40
N HIS A 248 -8.35 3.20 -5.15
CA HIS A 248 -7.01 2.71 -4.85
C HIS A 248 -7.06 1.65 -3.75
N GLU A 249 -6.80 0.41 -4.17
CA GLU A 249 -6.61 -0.70 -3.25
C GLU A 249 -5.30 -0.55 -2.49
N ILE A 250 -5.31 -0.75 -1.17
CA ILE A 250 -4.09 -0.65 -0.34
C ILE A 250 -3.27 -1.95 -0.41
N HIS A 251 -3.94 -3.08 -0.62
CA HIS A 251 -3.35 -4.40 -0.54
C HIS A 251 -3.56 -5.18 -1.82
N LEU A 252 -2.58 -6.01 -2.16
CA LEU A 252 -2.71 -7.00 -3.22
C LEU A 252 -3.39 -8.25 -2.65
N THR A 253 -4.38 -8.76 -3.37
CA THR A 253 -5.00 -10.07 -3.11
C THR A 253 -3.95 -11.18 -3.28
N PRO A 254 -4.16 -12.38 -2.70
CA PRO A 254 -3.26 -13.51 -2.90
C PRO A 254 -3.01 -13.80 -4.39
N LYS A 255 -4.09 -13.81 -5.19
CA LYS A 255 -4.01 -13.96 -6.64
C LYS A 255 -3.19 -12.86 -7.31
N ALA A 256 -3.44 -11.59 -6.99
CA ALA A 256 -2.67 -10.47 -7.53
C ALA A 256 -1.19 -10.51 -7.14
N GLU A 257 -0.86 -10.97 -5.91
CA GLU A 257 0.54 -11.17 -5.50
C GLU A 257 1.21 -12.30 -6.28
N LEU A 258 0.49 -13.38 -6.57
CA LEU A 258 0.99 -14.49 -7.38
C LEU A 258 1.27 -14.04 -8.82
N GLU A 259 0.30 -13.42 -9.48
CA GLU A 259 0.44 -12.90 -10.85
C GLU A 259 1.57 -11.86 -10.95
N PHE A 260 1.67 -10.96 -9.96
CA PHE A 260 2.75 -9.98 -9.90
C PHE A 260 4.11 -10.66 -9.74
N ARG A 261 4.20 -11.70 -8.90
CA ARG A 261 5.43 -12.46 -8.71
C ARG A 261 5.84 -13.18 -9.98
N GLU A 262 4.93 -13.88 -10.63
CA GLU A 262 5.21 -14.60 -11.88
C GLU A 262 5.73 -13.64 -12.96
N LEU A 263 5.04 -12.50 -13.15
CA LEU A 263 5.43 -11.50 -14.13
C LEU A 263 6.82 -10.92 -13.82
N THR A 264 7.06 -10.51 -12.57
CA THR A 264 8.35 -9.93 -12.17
C THR A 264 9.50 -10.94 -12.19
N SER A 265 9.23 -12.20 -11.84
CA SER A 265 10.23 -13.28 -11.93
C SER A 265 10.58 -13.64 -13.37
N SER A 266 9.64 -13.52 -14.31
CA SER A 266 9.91 -13.73 -15.75
C SER A 266 10.75 -12.60 -16.37
N GLN A 267 10.75 -11.41 -15.76
CA GLN A 267 11.38 -10.20 -16.28
C GLN A 267 12.19 -9.45 -15.20
N PRO A 268 13.21 -10.09 -14.57
CA PRO A 268 13.86 -9.57 -13.36
C PRO A 268 14.69 -8.30 -13.60
N HIS A 269 14.99 -7.98 -14.85
CA HIS A 269 15.79 -6.81 -15.24
C HIS A 269 14.93 -5.54 -15.40
N LEU A 270 13.60 -5.67 -15.48
CA LEU A 270 12.74 -4.52 -15.70
C LEU A 270 12.57 -3.68 -14.43
N LYS A 271 12.58 -2.36 -14.64
CA LYS A 271 12.29 -1.38 -13.58
C LYS A 271 10.78 -1.15 -13.48
N ALA A 272 10.35 -0.58 -12.36
CA ALA A 272 8.94 -0.34 -12.05
C ALA A 272 8.15 0.33 -13.17
N LEU A 273 8.69 1.38 -13.81
CA LEU A 273 8.00 2.06 -14.92
C LEU A 273 7.84 1.17 -16.15
N ALA A 274 8.84 0.34 -16.47
CA ALA A 274 8.75 -0.60 -17.58
C ALA A 274 7.73 -1.70 -17.30
N LEU A 275 7.64 -2.16 -16.05
CA LEU A 275 6.60 -3.10 -15.61
C LEU A 275 5.18 -2.49 -15.70
N ILE A 276 5.03 -1.20 -15.39
CA ILE A 276 3.75 -0.48 -15.46
C ILE A 276 3.31 -0.21 -16.89
N VAL A 277 4.22 0.19 -17.76
CA VAL A 277 3.89 0.46 -19.17
C VAL A 277 3.75 -0.83 -19.97
N GLY A 278 4.38 -1.91 -19.52
CA GLY A 278 4.56 -3.13 -20.29
C GLY A 278 5.78 -3.01 -21.20
N HIS A 279 6.62 -4.05 -21.20
CA HIS A 279 7.84 -4.05 -22.01
C HIS A 279 7.52 -4.30 -23.48
N PRO A 280 8.14 -3.57 -24.43
CA PRO A 280 7.95 -3.85 -25.86
C PRO A 280 8.29 -5.30 -26.20
N THR A 281 7.44 -5.96 -26.97
CA THR A 281 7.71 -7.31 -27.50
C THR A 281 7.86 -7.24 -29.01
N LEU A 282 8.53 -8.23 -29.60
CA LEU A 282 8.72 -8.30 -31.07
C LEU A 282 7.39 -8.36 -31.84
N GLN A 283 6.28 -8.73 -31.18
CA GLN A 283 4.95 -8.88 -31.78
C GLN A 283 4.01 -7.68 -31.55
N GLY A 284 4.43 -6.63 -30.85
CA GLY A 284 3.60 -5.43 -30.69
C GLY A 284 3.85 -4.60 -29.43
N LEU A 285 3.14 -3.46 -29.39
CA LEU A 285 3.18 -2.42 -28.36
C LEU A 285 2.71 -2.97 -27.02
N HIS A 286 3.71 -3.32 -26.18
CA HIS A 286 3.62 -3.61 -24.76
C HIS A 286 3.13 -5.03 -24.39
N GLY A 287 4.02 -5.83 -23.79
CA GLY A 287 3.68 -7.06 -23.09
C GLY A 287 2.88 -6.79 -21.81
N LYS A 288 2.51 -7.86 -21.08
CA LYS A 288 1.66 -7.78 -19.87
C LYS A 288 2.14 -6.69 -18.90
N SER A 289 1.23 -5.79 -18.50
CA SER A 289 1.50 -4.74 -17.53
C SER A 289 1.11 -5.17 -16.12
N VAL A 290 1.89 -4.75 -15.11
CA VAL A 290 1.49 -4.92 -13.70
C VAL A 290 0.28 -4.06 -13.33
N ALA A 291 -0.01 -3.00 -14.08
CA ALA A 291 -1.17 -2.13 -13.84
C ALA A 291 -2.49 -2.83 -14.12
N ASP A 292 -2.49 -3.86 -14.98
CA ASP A 292 -3.67 -4.68 -15.29
C ASP A 292 -3.99 -5.68 -14.19
N ILE A 293 -3.01 -6.00 -13.33
CA ILE A 293 -3.14 -6.98 -12.23
C ILE A 293 -3.95 -6.37 -11.07
N ALA A 294 -3.62 -5.15 -10.67
CA ALA A 294 -4.31 -4.45 -9.59
C ALA A 294 -4.18 -2.93 -9.72
N THR A 295 -5.22 -2.19 -9.33
CA THR A 295 -5.25 -0.72 -9.37
C THR A 295 -4.10 -0.08 -8.60
N SER A 296 -3.67 -0.73 -7.51
CA SER A 296 -2.55 -0.30 -6.65
C SER A 296 -1.19 -0.35 -7.35
N LEU A 297 -1.06 -1.10 -8.44
CA LEU A 297 0.18 -1.30 -9.20
C LEU A 297 0.35 -0.29 -10.34
N THR A 298 -0.50 0.73 -10.43
CA THR A 298 -0.29 1.91 -11.29
C THR A 298 0.80 2.85 -10.74
N ASN A 299 1.23 2.64 -9.49
CA ASN A 299 2.19 3.49 -8.79
C ASN A 299 3.61 2.87 -8.83
N ALA A 300 4.55 3.58 -9.46
CA ALA A 300 5.95 3.15 -9.58
C ALA A 300 6.64 2.87 -8.24
N ARG A 301 6.38 3.66 -7.19
CA ARG A 301 6.94 3.41 -5.85
C ARG A 301 6.38 2.14 -5.25
N ARG A 302 5.08 1.87 -5.45
CA ARG A 302 4.45 0.63 -4.96
C ARG A 302 5.02 -0.60 -5.68
N VAL A 303 5.10 -0.54 -7.01
CA VAL A 303 5.69 -1.61 -7.82
C VAL A 303 7.14 -1.86 -7.41
N GLN A 304 7.94 -0.80 -7.20
CA GLN A 304 9.31 -0.94 -6.74
C GLN A 304 9.42 -1.57 -5.35
N TYR A 305 8.52 -1.22 -4.44
CA TYR A 305 8.45 -1.84 -3.11
C TYR A 305 8.17 -3.35 -3.21
N GLU A 306 7.15 -3.75 -3.94
CA GLU A 306 6.77 -5.17 -4.10
C GLU A 306 7.86 -5.96 -4.85
N HIS A 307 8.44 -5.39 -5.90
CA HIS A 307 9.56 -5.99 -6.62
C HIS A 307 10.78 -6.23 -5.69
N ASN A 308 11.12 -5.25 -4.86
CA ASN A 308 12.20 -5.39 -3.88
C ASN A 308 11.89 -6.42 -2.79
N LYS A 309 10.62 -6.54 -2.37
CA LYS A 309 10.17 -7.56 -1.41
C LYS A 309 10.41 -8.96 -1.98
N ILE A 310 10.06 -9.20 -3.25
CA ILE A 310 10.32 -10.47 -3.94
C ILE A 310 11.82 -10.76 -4.00
N ARG A 311 12.62 -9.81 -4.49
CA ARG A 311 14.08 -9.96 -4.59
C ARG A 311 14.75 -10.24 -3.25
N LYS A 312 14.28 -9.61 -2.16
CA LYS A 312 14.80 -9.88 -0.80
C LYS A 312 14.36 -11.25 -0.28
N SER A 313 13.18 -11.72 -0.65
CA SER A 313 12.70 -13.05 -0.26
C SER A 313 13.41 -14.18 -1.01
N SER A 314 13.80 -13.96 -2.28
CA SER A 314 14.59 -14.92 -3.05
C SER A 314 16.04 -15.01 -2.58
N GLY A 315 16.62 -13.90 -2.10
CA GLY A 315 17.98 -13.87 -1.55
C GLY A 315 18.13 -14.41 -0.12
N LYS A 316 17.04 -14.88 0.52
CA LYS A 316 17.06 -15.44 1.90
C LYS A 316 17.10 -16.97 1.96
N LYS A 317 17.06 -17.68 0.82
CA LYS A 317 17.52 -19.08 0.80
C LYS A 317 19.04 -19.04 0.91
N GLU A 318 19.58 -19.60 1.98
CA GLU A 318 21.00 -19.88 2.19
C GLU A 318 21.53 -20.81 1.09
N THR A 319 21.69 -20.32 -0.12
CA THR A 319 22.84 -20.71 -0.92
C THR A 319 23.90 -19.69 -0.53
N SER A 320 24.78 -20.08 0.39
CA SER A 320 26.05 -19.38 0.55
C SER A 320 26.63 -19.17 -0.85
N THR A 321 27.27 -18.05 -1.11
CA THR A 321 27.82 -17.70 -2.44
C THR A 321 28.67 -18.84 -3.03
N ASN A 322 29.24 -19.68 -2.15
CA ASN A 322 29.97 -20.90 -2.48
C ASN A 322 29.07 -22.02 -3.06
N GLN A 323 27.88 -22.26 -2.50
CA GLN A 323 26.97 -23.30 -2.99
C GLN A 323 26.45 -22.99 -4.39
N HIS A 324 26.09 -21.73 -4.66
CA HIS A 324 25.64 -21.30 -5.98
C HIS A 324 26.77 -21.42 -7.03
N PHE A 325 28.02 -21.11 -6.65
CA PHE A 325 29.17 -21.33 -7.53
C PHE A 325 29.39 -22.82 -7.80
N LEU A 326 29.29 -23.68 -6.77
CA LEU A 326 29.45 -25.14 -6.93
C LEU A 326 28.34 -25.75 -7.80
N ASP A 327 27.10 -25.26 -7.69
CA ASP A 327 25.98 -25.72 -8.52
C ASP A 327 26.18 -25.30 -10.00
N ILE A 328 26.65 -24.07 -10.24
CA ILE A 328 27.01 -23.63 -11.60
C ILE A 328 28.21 -24.40 -12.15
N TYR A 329 29.24 -24.59 -11.33
CA TYR A 329 30.46 -25.28 -11.73
C TYR A 329 30.20 -26.76 -12.03
N SER A 330 29.39 -27.43 -11.22
CA SER A 330 29.02 -28.83 -11.44
C SER A 330 28.21 -29.00 -12.73
N GLY A 331 27.25 -28.11 -13.01
CA GLY A 331 26.52 -28.11 -14.27
C GLY A 331 27.43 -27.84 -15.48
N PHE A 332 28.37 -26.91 -15.34
CA PHE A 332 29.35 -26.60 -16.39
C PHE A 332 30.30 -27.76 -16.64
N SER A 333 30.84 -28.38 -15.59
CA SER A 333 31.76 -29.52 -15.68
C SER A 333 31.08 -30.77 -16.26
N GLN A 334 29.79 -30.99 -15.99
CA GLN A 334 29.01 -32.04 -16.65
C GLN A 334 28.79 -31.77 -18.14
N ALA A 335 28.55 -30.51 -18.51
CA ALA A 335 28.35 -30.12 -19.91
C ALA A 335 29.67 -30.09 -20.71
N HIS A 336 30.80 -29.91 -20.03
CA HIS A 336 32.13 -29.76 -20.62
C HIS A 336 33.16 -30.62 -19.89
N PRO A 337 33.11 -31.96 -20.05
CA PRO A 337 33.97 -32.89 -19.30
C PRO A 337 35.46 -32.77 -19.66
N ASP A 338 35.78 -32.28 -20.87
CA ASP A 338 37.16 -32.11 -21.34
C ASP A 338 37.77 -30.74 -20.97
N PHE A 339 36.99 -29.88 -20.28
CA PHE A 339 37.45 -28.55 -19.87
C PHE A 339 38.15 -28.63 -18.51
N ILE A 340 39.48 -28.64 -18.53
CA ILE A 340 40.34 -28.65 -17.33
C ILE A 340 40.73 -27.19 -17.01
N ILE A 341 40.46 -26.73 -15.79
CA ILE A 341 40.86 -25.40 -15.29
C ILE A 341 42.32 -25.39 -14.85
#